data_AF-A0A6N8BWQ9-F1
#
_entry.id   AF-A0A6N8BWQ9-F1
#
_cell.length_a   1.000
_cell.length_b   1.000
_cell.length_c   1.000
_cell.angle_alpha   90.00
_cell.angle_beta   90.00
_cell.angle_gamma   90.00
#
_symmetry.space_group_name_H-M   'P 1'
#
loop_
_entity.id
_entity.type
_entity.pdbx_description
1 polymer ?
#
loop_
_entity_poly.entity_id
_entity_poly.type
_entity_poly.pdbx_seq_one_letter_code
_entity_poly.pdbx_strand_id
1 'polypeptide(L)'
;MPLSDHLDRIQHVCAKAAKEHNWPLENIFRSSLLAILESRAVYDSIVDEKNPFYREFALCSQQDNIGVDELFCIFECLVIFIRMRQMAKPQLELSATEQEVLEYFETSGEWTACDDTVVSQWYWKRLPKKCCNH
;
A
#
# COMPACT_ATOMS: atom_id res chain seq x y z
N MET A 1 -4.19 -6.55 15.47
CA MET A 1 -2.87 -5.89 15.61
C MET A 1 -2.89 -4.64 14.73
N PRO A 2 -2.43 -3.48 15.17
CA PRO A 2 -2.29 -2.29 14.32
C PRO A 2 -1.52 -2.57 13.02
N LEU A 3 -1.76 -1.77 11.97
CA LEU A 3 -0.95 -1.83 10.75
C LEU A 3 0.50 -1.44 11.06
N SER A 4 0.65 -0.45 11.94
CA SER A 4 1.95 0.11 12.31
C SER A 4 2.91 -0.89 12.94
N ASP A 5 2.40 -1.89 13.64
CA ASP A 5 3.20 -2.99 14.22
C ASP A 5 3.94 -3.82 13.16
N HIS A 6 3.46 -3.82 11.91
CA HIS A 6 4.08 -4.57 10.80
C HIS A 6 5.07 -3.75 9.97
N LEU A 7 5.00 -2.41 10.06
CA LEU A 7 5.75 -1.50 9.17
C LEU A 7 7.26 -1.65 9.32
N ASP A 8 7.77 -1.74 10.56
CA ASP A 8 9.21 -1.89 10.82
C ASP A 8 9.76 -3.19 10.23
N ARG A 9 9.00 -4.29 10.36
CA ARG A 9 9.44 -5.58 9.84
C ARG A 9 9.36 -5.63 8.31
N ILE A 10 8.32 -5.06 7.71
CA ILE A 10 8.24 -4.91 6.25
C ILE A 10 9.39 -4.07 5.71
N GLN A 11 9.71 -2.94 6.35
CA GLN A 11 10.85 -2.13 5.94
C GLN A 11 12.15 -2.94 5.95
N HIS A 12 12.37 -3.76 6.97
CA HIS A 12 13.55 -4.61 7.06
C HIS A 12 13.61 -5.67 5.95
N VAL A 13 12.51 -6.43 5.77
CA VAL A 13 12.45 -7.55 4.82
C VAL A 13 12.53 -7.05 3.38
N CYS A 14 11.84 -5.96 3.05
CA CYS A 14 11.90 -5.36 1.72
C CYS A 14 13.25 -4.72 1.41
N ALA A 15 13.93 -4.08 2.39
CA ALA A 15 15.25 -3.50 2.16
C ALA A 15 16.32 -4.57 1.84
N LYS A 16 16.12 -5.80 2.33
CA LYS A 16 16.96 -6.94 1.95
C LYS A 16 16.63 -7.41 0.52
N ALA A 17 15.37 -7.68 0.24
CA ALA A 17 14.92 -8.20 -1.06
C ALA A 17 15.18 -7.22 -2.22
N ALA A 18 14.98 -5.91 -2.02
CA ALA A 18 15.21 -4.89 -3.05
C ALA A 18 16.68 -4.87 -3.52
N LYS A 19 17.64 -5.06 -2.60
CA LYS A 19 19.07 -5.14 -2.91
C LYS A 19 19.44 -6.40 -3.68
N GLU A 20 18.78 -7.52 -3.38
CA GLU A 20 19.04 -8.81 -4.03
C GLU A 20 18.47 -8.86 -5.45
N HIS A 21 17.43 -8.07 -5.74
CA HIS A 21 16.66 -8.18 -6.98
C HIS A 21 16.66 -6.95 -7.90
N ASN A 22 17.35 -5.86 -7.55
CA ASN A 22 17.41 -4.61 -8.33
C ASN A 22 16.01 -4.09 -8.72
N TRP A 23 15.13 -3.98 -7.72
CA TRP A 23 13.72 -3.69 -7.92
C TRP A 23 13.50 -2.22 -8.32
N PRO A 24 12.89 -1.92 -9.49
CA PRO A 24 12.77 -0.54 -10.00
C PRO A 24 11.92 0.39 -9.13
N LEU A 25 11.07 -0.16 -8.26
CA LEU A 25 10.18 0.62 -7.39
C LEU A 25 10.76 0.90 -6.00
N GLU A 26 12.02 0.53 -5.73
CA GLU A 26 12.59 0.62 -4.37
C GLU A 26 12.44 2.02 -3.75
N ASN A 27 12.70 3.08 -4.53
CA ASN A 27 12.64 4.44 -4.02
C ASN A 27 11.21 4.87 -3.66
N ILE A 28 10.26 4.68 -4.57
CA ILE A 28 8.86 5.06 -4.34
C ILE A 28 8.24 4.21 -3.22
N PHE A 29 8.59 2.94 -3.17
CA PHE A 29 8.21 2.03 -2.10
C PHE A 29 8.72 2.51 -0.74
N ARG A 30 10.02 2.79 -0.60
CA ARG A 30 10.60 3.24 0.67
C ARG A 30 9.96 4.56 1.13
N SER A 31 9.77 5.50 0.21
CA SER A 31 9.10 6.77 0.51
C SER A 31 7.66 6.55 0.98
N SER A 32 6.91 5.64 0.33
CA SER A 32 5.54 5.32 0.73
C SER A 32 5.43 4.73 2.14
N LEU A 33 6.35 3.82 2.51
CA LEU A 33 6.41 3.27 3.87
C LEU A 33 6.67 4.36 4.92
N LEU A 34 7.59 5.27 4.64
CA LEU A 34 7.88 6.39 5.53
C LEU A 34 6.68 7.31 5.71
N ALA A 35 5.97 7.65 4.62
CA ALA A 35 4.76 8.48 4.71
C ALA A 35 3.65 7.83 5.56
N ILE A 36 3.48 6.51 5.43
CA ILE A 36 2.53 5.74 6.23
C ILE A 36 2.96 5.70 7.71
N LEU A 37 4.25 5.51 7.99
CA LEU A 37 4.82 5.55 9.34
C LEU A 37 4.59 6.91 10.03
N GLU A 38 4.81 8.01 9.30
CA GLU A 38 4.60 9.37 9.82
C GLU A 38 3.14 9.62 10.20
N SER A 39 2.21 9.00 9.48
CA SER A 39 0.76 9.10 9.71
C SER A 39 0.15 7.86 10.34
N ARG A 40 0.94 7.04 11.05
CA ARG A 40 0.54 5.69 11.51
C ARG A 40 -0.78 5.64 12.25
N ALA A 41 -1.07 6.61 13.11
CA ALA A 41 -2.31 6.67 13.88
C ALA A 41 -3.56 6.82 13.00
N VAL A 42 -3.42 7.54 11.87
CA VAL A 42 -4.50 7.68 10.88
C VAL A 42 -4.73 6.35 10.19
N TYR A 43 -3.66 5.69 9.74
CA TYR A 43 -3.73 4.40 9.06
C TYR A 43 -4.26 3.27 9.94
N ASP A 44 -3.83 3.20 11.20
CA ASP A 44 -4.32 2.22 12.18
C ASP A 44 -5.82 2.38 12.46
N SER A 45 -6.38 3.58 12.27
CA SER A 45 -7.82 3.83 12.43
C SER A 45 -8.66 3.49 11.20
N ILE A 46 -8.02 3.28 10.04
CA ILE A 46 -8.69 3.13 8.73
C ILE A 46 -8.53 1.71 8.18
N VAL A 47 -7.35 1.10 8.40
CA VAL A 47 -7.00 -0.22 7.90
C VAL A 47 -7.20 -1.25 9.00
N ASP A 48 -8.19 -2.12 8.83
CA ASP A 48 -8.51 -3.19 9.79
C ASP A 48 -8.08 -4.59 9.30
N GLU A 49 -8.08 -5.55 10.21
CA GLU A 49 -7.69 -6.95 9.96
C GLU A 49 -8.64 -7.75 9.05
N LYS A 50 -9.82 -7.21 8.72
CA LYS A 50 -10.74 -7.79 7.75
C LYS A 50 -10.39 -7.37 6.33
N ASN A 51 -9.54 -6.35 6.16
CA ASN A 51 -9.02 -5.97 4.86
C ASN A 51 -8.09 -7.08 4.31
N PRO A 52 -8.33 -7.61 3.09
CA PRO A 52 -7.46 -8.62 2.50
C PRO A 52 -6.01 -8.14 2.31
N PHE A 53 -5.79 -6.88 1.95
CA PHE A 53 -4.46 -6.28 1.80
C PHE A 53 -3.75 -6.13 3.15
N TYR A 54 -4.48 -5.89 4.25
CA TYR A 54 -3.88 -5.95 5.58
C TYR A 54 -3.34 -7.35 5.87
N ARG A 55 -4.10 -8.39 5.56
CA ARG A 55 -3.69 -9.78 5.83
C ARG A 55 -2.48 -10.17 5.01
N GLU A 56 -2.47 -9.80 3.73
CA GLU A 56 -1.32 -10.01 2.85
C GLU A 56 -0.08 -9.27 3.37
N PHE A 57 -0.23 -7.99 3.72
CA PHE A 57 0.84 -7.19 4.33
C PHE A 57 1.39 -7.82 5.62
N ALA A 58 0.50 -8.28 6.51
CA ALA A 58 0.87 -8.94 7.76
C ALA A 58 1.50 -10.33 7.55
N LEU A 59 1.13 -11.04 6.48
CA LEU A 59 1.78 -12.31 6.13
C LEU A 59 3.18 -12.07 5.60
N CYS A 60 3.37 -11.10 4.70
CA CYS A 60 4.68 -10.71 4.19
C CYS A 60 5.61 -10.22 5.30
N SER A 61 5.08 -9.51 6.31
CA SER A 61 5.88 -9.03 7.45
C SER A 61 6.46 -10.17 8.28
N GLN A 62 5.87 -11.37 8.22
CA GLN A 62 6.31 -12.53 8.99
C GLN A 62 7.39 -13.36 8.28
N GLN A 63 7.63 -13.11 6.99
CA GLN A 63 8.59 -13.85 6.18
C GLN A 63 10.02 -13.34 6.40
N ASP A 64 10.99 -14.25 6.39
CA ASP A 64 12.41 -13.91 6.52
C ASP A 64 13.09 -13.65 5.16
N ASN A 65 12.42 -14.04 4.08
CA ASN A 65 12.83 -13.77 2.71
C ASN A 65 11.60 -13.63 1.82
N ILE A 66 11.58 -12.58 1.00
CA ILE A 66 10.50 -12.31 0.04
C ILE A 66 11.12 -12.12 -1.34
N GLY A 67 10.42 -12.54 -2.39
CA GLY A 67 10.83 -12.35 -3.77
C GLY A 67 10.30 -11.05 -4.37
N VAL A 68 10.49 -10.93 -5.68
CA VAL A 68 10.02 -9.77 -6.45
C VAL A 68 8.49 -9.70 -6.46
N ASP A 69 7.80 -10.83 -6.59
CA ASP A 69 6.34 -10.86 -6.62
C ASP A 69 5.74 -10.37 -5.30
N GLU A 70 6.31 -10.77 -4.16
CA GLU A 70 5.91 -10.25 -2.85
C GLU A 70 6.22 -8.75 -2.71
N LEU A 71 7.34 -8.25 -3.27
CA LEU A 71 7.62 -6.81 -3.28
C LEU A 71 6.52 -6.03 -4.02
N PHE A 72 6.05 -6.54 -5.16
CA PHE A 72 4.91 -5.96 -5.87
C PHE A 72 3.62 -6.05 -5.06
N CYS A 73 3.31 -7.19 -4.45
CA CYS A 73 2.12 -7.35 -3.60
C CYS A 73 2.13 -6.37 -2.41
N ILE A 74 3.29 -6.17 -1.77
CA ILE A 74 3.41 -5.20 -0.67
C ILE A 74 3.23 -3.78 -1.20
N PHE A 75 3.79 -3.43 -2.35
CA PHE A 75 3.55 -2.12 -2.98
C PHE A 75 2.06 -1.90 -3.25
N GLU A 76 1.36 -2.89 -3.81
CA GLU A 76 -0.09 -2.84 -4.02
C GLU A 76 -0.86 -2.63 -2.71
N CYS A 77 -0.45 -3.28 -1.62
CA CYS A 77 -1.03 -3.04 -0.29
C CYS A 77 -0.88 -1.57 0.14
N LEU A 78 0.31 -0.98 -0.04
CA LEU A 78 0.57 0.41 0.33
C LEU A 78 -0.30 1.39 -0.47
N VAL A 79 -0.42 1.17 -1.79
CA VAL A 79 -1.33 1.94 -2.66
C VAL A 79 -2.77 1.87 -2.14
N ILE A 80 -3.26 0.67 -1.81
CA ILE A 80 -4.61 0.50 -1.28
C ILE A 80 -4.78 1.22 0.05
N PHE A 81 -3.81 1.17 0.95
CA PHE A 81 -3.88 1.88 2.23
C PHE A 81 -3.96 3.39 2.02
N ILE A 82 -3.10 3.95 1.15
CA ILE A 82 -3.11 5.39 0.83
C ILE A 82 -4.46 5.78 0.22
N ARG A 83 -4.99 4.99 -0.72
CA ARG A 83 -6.30 5.23 -1.31
C ARG A 83 -7.42 5.16 -0.28
N MET A 84 -7.37 4.20 0.65
CA MET A 84 -8.34 4.13 1.75
C MET A 84 -8.29 5.36 2.65
N ARG A 85 -7.09 5.87 2.97
CA ARG A 85 -6.94 7.13 3.71
C ARG A 85 -7.58 8.28 2.96
N GLN A 86 -7.26 8.45 1.67
CA GLN A 86 -7.82 9.50 0.81
C GLN A 86 -9.35 9.48 0.82
N MET A 87 -9.92 8.27 0.75
CA MET A 87 -11.36 8.01 0.72
C MET A 87 -12.06 8.23 2.07
N ALA A 88 -11.42 7.84 3.18
CA ALA A 88 -12.01 7.94 4.51
C ALA A 88 -11.84 9.33 5.15
N LYS A 89 -10.85 10.12 4.70
CA LYS A 89 -10.52 11.45 5.23
C LYS A 89 -10.29 12.46 4.09
N PRO A 90 -11.28 12.74 3.23
CA PRO A 90 -11.11 13.61 2.06
C PRO A 90 -10.69 15.05 2.41
N GLN A 91 -10.97 15.50 3.64
CA GLN A 91 -10.54 16.81 4.16
C GLN A 91 -9.07 16.86 4.58
N LEU A 92 -8.40 15.71 4.70
CA LEU A 92 -6.98 15.64 5.02
C LEU A 92 -6.21 15.38 3.73
N GLU A 93 -5.44 16.37 3.31
CA GLU A 93 -4.61 16.23 2.11
C GLU A 93 -3.59 15.08 2.29
N LEU A 94 -3.38 14.36 1.19
CA LEU A 94 -2.29 13.41 1.08
C LEU A 94 -0.97 14.17 1.04
N SER A 95 0.08 13.63 1.65
CA SER A 95 1.43 14.17 1.49
C SER A 95 1.88 14.08 0.03
N ALA A 96 2.88 14.87 -0.36
CA ALA A 96 3.43 14.83 -1.72
C ALA A 96 3.86 13.41 -2.12
N THR A 97 4.43 12.66 -1.18
CA THR A 97 4.84 11.25 -1.38
C THR A 97 3.63 10.33 -1.55
N GLU A 98 2.58 10.49 -0.74
CA GLU A 98 1.36 9.70 -0.90
C GLU A 98 0.72 9.95 -2.28
N GLN A 99 0.73 11.21 -2.73
CA GLN A 99 0.23 11.58 -4.07
C GLN A 99 1.08 10.97 -5.18
N GLU A 100 2.41 11.04 -5.08
CA GLU A 100 3.34 10.46 -6.06
C GLU A 100 3.15 8.95 -6.21
N VAL A 101 2.91 8.24 -5.10
CA VAL A 101 2.63 6.80 -5.10
C VAL A 101 1.35 6.48 -5.85
N LEU A 102 0.29 7.25 -5.61
CA LEU A 102 -0.96 7.08 -6.35
C LEU A 102 -0.79 7.43 -7.82
N GLU A 103 -0.18 8.57 -8.14
CA GLU A 103 0.07 8.99 -9.52
C GLU A 103 0.87 7.95 -10.29
N TYR A 104 1.91 7.39 -9.69
CA TYR A 104 2.69 6.30 -10.29
C TYR A 104 1.80 5.08 -10.57
N PHE A 105 1.02 4.63 -9.59
CA PHE A 105 0.12 3.49 -9.77
C PHE A 105 -0.92 3.73 -10.88
N GLU A 106 -1.45 4.96 -10.98
CA GLU A 106 -2.46 5.32 -11.96
C GLU A 106 -1.91 5.51 -13.39
N THR A 107 -0.62 5.86 -13.53
CA THR A 107 0.00 6.23 -14.82
C THR A 107 1.02 5.24 -15.35
N SER A 108 1.49 4.27 -14.54
CA SER A 108 2.51 3.29 -14.95
C SER A 108 2.07 2.36 -16.08
N GLY A 109 0.76 2.17 -16.26
CA GLY A 109 0.19 1.21 -17.20
C GLY A 109 0.17 -0.24 -16.68
N GLU A 110 0.76 -0.50 -15.52
CA GLU A 110 0.81 -1.83 -14.87
C GLU A 110 -0.51 -2.19 -14.18
N TRP A 111 -1.26 -1.19 -13.69
CA TRP A 111 -2.53 -1.39 -12.97
C TRP A 111 -3.67 -0.56 -13.55
N THR A 112 -4.35 -1.11 -14.54
CA THR A 112 -5.42 -0.43 -15.25
C THR A 112 -6.80 -0.74 -14.66
N ALA A 113 -7.77 0.15 -14.88
CA ALA A 113 -9.16 -0.08 -14.49
C ALA A 113 -9.84 -1.26 -15.22
N CYS A 114 -9.26 -1.69 -16.34
CA CYS A 114 -9.71 -2.82 -17.15
C CYS A 114 -9.17 -4.16 -16.63
N ASP A 115 -8.15 -4.14 -15.77
CA ASP A 115 -7.56 -5.37 -15.24
C ASP A 115 -8.52 -6.09 -14.29
N ASP A 116 -8.43 -7.40 -14.28
CA ASP A 116 -9.21 -8.26 -13.39
C ASP A 116 -8.46 -8.62 -12.08
N THR A 117 -7.32 -7.97 -11.83
CA THR A 117 -6.55 -8.16 -10.60
C THR A 117 -7.32 -7.63 -9.40
N VAL A 118 -7.07 -8.23 -8.23
CA VAL A 118 -7.75 -7.85 -6.99
C VAL A 118 -7.45 -6.39 -6.64
N VAL A 119 -6.19 -5.95 -6.79
CA VAL A 119 -5.79 -4.56 -6.54
C VAL A 119 -6.53 -3.58 -7.44
N SER A 120 -6.60 -3.81 -8.76
CA SER A 120 -7.27 -2.92 -9.71
C SER A 120 -8.77 -2.85 -9.46
N GLN A 121 -9.42 -4.00 -9.17
CA GLN A 121 -10.82 -4.00 -8.79
C GLN A 121 -11.08 -3.19 -7.50
N TRP A 122 -10.18 -3.30 -6.51
CA TRP A 122 -10.34 -2.57 -5.26
C TRP A 122 -10.13 -1.07 -5.45
N TYR A 123 -9.02 -0.68 -6.08
CA TYR A 123 -8.63 0.71 -6.28
C TYR A 123 -9.66 1.48 -7.11
N TRP A 124 -10.03 0.94 -8.28
CA TRP A 124 -10.86 1.65 -9.26
C TRP A 124 -12.37 1.50 -9.01
N LYS A 125 -12.82 0.38 -8.43
CA LYS A 125 -14.25 0.04 -8.36
C LYS A 125 -14.77 -0.02 -6.93
N ARG A 126 -14.10 -0.71 -6.00
CA ARG A 126 -14.66 -0.96 -4.66
C ARG A 126 -14.49 0.22 -3.70
N LEU A 127 -13.29 0.80 -3.62
CA LEU A 127 -13.01 1.90 -2.70
C LEU A 127 -13.83 3.15 -3.03
N PRO A 128 -13.94 3.61 -4.30
CA PRO A 128 -14.76 4.78 -4.62
C PRO A 128 -16.25 4.58 -4.30
N LYS A 129 -16.79 3.38 -4.54
CA LYS A 129 -18.20 3.06 -4.23
C LYS A 129 -18.52 3.11 -2.73
N LYS A 130 -17.55 2.82 -1.87
CA LYS A 130 -17.75 2.89 -0.41
C LYS A 130 -17.91 4.33 0.08
N CYS A 131 -17.33 5.31 -0.60
CA CYS A 131 -17.48 6.73 -0.26
C CYS A 131 -18.81 7.34 -0.70
N CYS A 132 -19.46 6.80 -1.74
CA CYS A 132 -20.73 7.33 -2.24
C CYS A 132 -21.95 6.96 -1.37
N ASN A 133 -21.78 6.15 -0.32
CA ASN A 133 -22.87 5.66 0.53
C ASN A 133 -22.91 6.31 1.93
N HIS A 134 -22.35 7.51 2.09
CA HIS A 134 -22.41 8.27 3.34
C HIS A 134 -23.17 9.58 3.18
#